data_AF-A0A645H3D9-F1
#
_entry.id   AF-A0A645H3D9-F1
#
_cell.length_a   1.000
_cell.length_b   1.000
_cell.length_c   1.000
_cell.angle_alpha   90.00
_cell.angle_beta   90.00
_cell.angle_gamma   90.00
#
_symmetry.space_group_name_H-M   'P 1'
#
loop_
_entity.id
_entity.type
_entity.pdbx_description
1 polymer ?
#
loop_
_entity_poly.entity_id
_entity_poly.type
_entity_poly.pdbx_seq_one_letter_code
_entity_poly.pdbx_strand_id
1 'polypeptide(L)'
;MLQIAMQEYAARHLEPPAPLSVCVAMSQGYIGYDLQNALREELIDRGIHKAVSTVLTQVRVDPADPAFQRPTKPIGSFMTKEEADEKVAEKGI
;
A
#
# COMPACT_ATOMS: atom_id res chain seq x y z
N MET A 1 3.33 -5.51 1.64
CA MET A 1 3.84 -6.17 0.41
C MET A 1 4.55 -5.18 -0.50
N LEU A 2 3.86 -4.23 -1.13
CA LEU A 2 4.48 -3.25 -2.05
C LEU A 2 5.59 -2.42 -1.41
N GLN A 3 5.38 -1.89 -0.21
CA GLN A 3 6.42 -1.14 0.50
C GLN A 3 7.69 -1.97 0.75
N ILE A 4 7.54 -3.24 1.15
CA ILE A 4 8.68 -4.13 1.41
C ILE A 4 9.42 -4.41 0.10
N ALA A 5 8.69 -4.74 -0.96
CA ALA A 5 9.27 -4.97 -2.28
C ALA A 5 10.03 -3.74 -2.80
N MET A 6 9.48 -2.54 -2.65
CA MET A 6 10.14 -1.30 -3.05
C MET A 6 11.37 -0.98 -2.18
N GLN A 7 11.32 -1.29 -0.88
CA GLN A 7 12.49 -1.14 0.01
C GLN A 7 13.61 -2.11 -0.38
N GLU A 8 13.29 -3.37 -0.66
CA GLU A 8 14.27 -4.37 -1.12
C GLU A 8 14.86 -4.00 -2.48
N TYR A 9 14.03 -3.54 -3.42
CA TYR A 9 14.49 -3.06 -4.71
C TYR A 9 15.48 -1.89 -4.56
N ALA A 10 15.11 -0.88 -3.77
CA ALA A 10 15.93 0.29 -3.50
C ALA A 10 17.28 -0.10 -2.87
N ALA A 11 17.26 -0.99 -1.87
CA ALA A 11 18.48 -1.49 -1.22
C ALA A 11 19.41 -2.23 -2.19
N ARG A 12 18.86 -3.04 -3.10
CA ARG A 12 19.65 -3.78 -4.10
C ARG A 12 20.27 -2.89 -5.18
N HIS A 13 19.65 -1.75 -5.48
CA HIS A 13 20.07 -0.85 -6.56
C HIS A 13 20.71 0.45 -6.06
N LEU A 14 20.94 0.60 -4.74
CA LEU A 14 21.47 1.81 -4.12
C LEU A 14 20.63 3.07 -4.45
N GLU A 15 19.31 2.89 -4.56
CA GLU A 15 18.35 3.96 -4.83
C GLU A 15 17.61 4.37 -3.54
N PRO A 16 17.06 5.59 -3.47
CA PRO A 16 16.19 5.97 -2.35
C PRO A 16 14.90 5.14 -2.35
N PRO A 17 14.40 4.71 -1.17
CA PRO A 17 13.15 3.96 -1.09
C PRO A 17 11.97 4.81 -1.55
N ALA A 18 11.02 4.16 -2.24
CA ALA A 18 9.79 4.82 -2.66
C ALA A 18 9.01 5.36 -1.44
N PRO A 19 8.51 6.60 -1.48
CA PRO A 19 7.67 7.14 -0.41
C PRO A 19 6.43 6.27 -0.15
N LEU A 20 5.94 6.24 1.10
CA LEU A 20 4.76 5.45 1.47
C LEU A 20 3.52 5.85 0.63
N SER A 21 3.36 7.12 0.30
CA SER A 21 2.28 7.62 -0.56
C SER A 21 2.30 6.99 -1.96
N VAL A 22 3.48 6.78 -2.54
CA VAL A 22 3.65 6.10 -3.84
C VAL A 22 3.29 4.63 -3.73
N CYS A 23 3.75 3.96 -2.67
CA CYS A 23 3.39 2.55 -2.41
C CYS A 23 1.87 2.38 -2.22
N VAL A 24 1.21 3.34 -1.57
CA VAL A 24 -0.25 3.36 -1.42
C VAL A 24 -0.95 3.56 -2.77
N ALA A 25 -0.47 4.49 -3.61
CA ALA A 25 -1.01 4.67 -4.96
C ALA A 25 -0.87 3.40 -5.83
N MET A 26 0.28 2.72 -5.76
CA MET A 26 0.48 1.42 -6.42
C MET A 26 -0.53 0.38 -5.92
N SER A 27 -0.80 0.35 -4.61
CA SER A 27 -1.76 -0.59 -4.02
C SER A 27 -3.19 -0.35 -4.49
N GLN A 28 -3.58 0.91 -4.70
CA GLN A 28 -4.89 1.25 -5.29
C GLN A 28 -5.01 0.73 -6.72
N GLY A 29 -3.96 0.88 -7.53
CA GLY A 29 -3.94 0.36 -8.89
C GLY A 29 -4.06 -1.17 -8.92
N TYR A 30 -3.28 -1.86 -8.10
CA TYR A 30 -3.29 -3.32 -8.00
C TYR A 30 -4.65 -3.86 -7.52
N ILE A 31 -5.13 -3.40 -6.36
CA ILE A 31 -6.42 -3.83 -5.79
C ILE A 31 -7.57 -3.46 -6.72
N GLY A 32 -7.54 -2.25 -7.26
CA GLY A 32 -8.59 -1.75 -8.12
C GLY A 32 -8.66 -2.47 -9.46
N TYR A 33 -7.54 -2.94 -10.01
CA TYR A 33 -7.53 -3.78 -11.21
C TYR A 33 -8.28 -5.09 -10.97
N ASP A 34 -8.00 -5.79 -9.87
CA ASP A 34 -8.68 -7.05 -9.56
C ASP A 34 -10.18 -6.82 -9.31
N LEU A 35 -10.52 -5.81 -8.50
CA LEU A 35 -11.91 -5.47 -8.17
C LEU A 35 -12.71 -5.04 -9.39
N GLN A 36 -12.15 -4.16 -10.24
CA GLN A 36 -12.88 -3.66 -11.41
C GLN A 36 -13.19 -4.79 -12.41
N ASN A 37 -12.26 -5.74 -12.58
CA ASN A 37 -12.42 -6.85 -13.51
C ASN A 37 -13.45 -7.84 -12.96
N ALA A 38 -13.28 -8.28 -11.71
CA ALA A 38 -14.21 -9.21 -11.07
C ALA A 38 -15.65 -8.67 -11.06
N LEU A 39 -15.82 -7.40 -10.71
CA LEU A 39 -17.15 -6.77 -10.72
C LEU A 39 -17.71 -6.63 -12.14
N ARG A 40 -16.87 -6.27 -13.12
CA ARG A 40 -17.32 -6.14 -14.52
C ARG A 40 -17.80 -7.46 -15.09
N GLU A 41 -17.05 -8.55 -14.87
CA GLU A 41 -17.45 -9.88 -15.33
C GLU A 41 -18.78 -10.31 -14.71
N GLU A 42 -18.93 -10.15 -13.39
CA GLU A 42 -20.20 -10.48 -12.71
C GLU A 42 -21.38 -9.63 -13.21
N LEU A 43 -21.15 -8.36 -13.56
CA LEU A 43 -22.19 -7.52 -14.16
C LEU A 43 -22.59 -8.02 -15.55
N ILE A 44 -21.64 -8.47 -16.37
CA ILE A 44 -21.89 -9.05 -17.68
C ILE A 44 -22.70 -10.35 -17.56
N ASP A 45 -22.33 -11.23 -16.63
CA ASP A 45 -23.05 -12.50 -16.37
C ASP A 45 -24.51 -12.29 -15.97
N ARG A 46 -24.82 -11.14 -15.35
CA ARG A 46 -26.18 -10.72 -14.99
C ARG A 46 -26.90 -9.93 -16.08
N GLY A 47 -26.30 -9.75 -17.25
CA GLY A 47 -26.86 -8.96 -18.35
C GLY A 47 -26.86 -7.45 -18.09
N ILE A 48 -26.00 -6.97 -17.18
CA ILE A 48 -25.87 -5.54 -16.83
C ILE A 48 -24.65 -4.95 -17.53
N HIS A 49 -24.89 -4.15 -18.56
CA HIS A 49 -23.82 -3.49 -19.31
C HIS A 49 -23.48 -2.12 -18.72
N LYS A 50 -22.64 -2.13 -17.67
CA LYS A 50 -22.11 -0.91 -17.05
C LYS A 50 -20.59 -0.92 -17.03
N ALA A 51 -19.99 0.25 -17.25
CA ALA A 51 -18.57 0.43 -17.06
C ALA A 51 -18.22 0.36 -15.58
N VAL A 52 -17.12 -0.32 -15.25
CA VAL A 52 -16.50 -0.33 -13.93
C VAL A 52 -15.10 0.26 -14.09
N SER A 53 -14.71 1.17 -13.19
CA SER A 53 -13.42 1.84 -13.26
C SER A 53 -12.86 2.09 -11.87
N THR A 54 -11.56 1.85 -11.72
CA THR A 54 -10.82 2.31 -10.55
C THR A 54 -10.23 3.69 -10.83
N VAL A 55 -10.42 4.61 -9.88
CA VAL A 55 -9.85 5.96 -9.94
C VAL A 55 -8.81 6.11 -8.83
N LEU A 56 -7.56 6.39 -9.20
CA LEU A 56 -6.53 6.75 -8.22
C LEU A 56 -6.97 7.99 -7.46
N THR A 57 -6.96 7.90 -6.14
CA THR A 57 -7.59 8.90 -5.28
C THR A 57 -6.58 9.44 -4.28
N GLN A 58 -6.48 10.77 -4.23
CA GLN A 58 -5.73 11.49 -3.21
C GLN A 58 -6.70 11.96 -2.12
N VAL A 59 -6.29 11.80 -0.87
CA VAL A 59 -7.06 12.25 0.30
C VAL A 59 -6.24 13.31 1.03
N ARG A 60 -6.83 14.49 1.22
CA ARG A 60 -6.20 15.54 2.04
C ARG A 60 -6.34 15.18 3.51
N VAL A 61 -5.26 15.41 4.26
CA VAL A 61 -5.20 15.26 5.71
C VAL A 61 -4.64 16.53 6.32
N ASP A 62 -4.91 16.76 7.60
CA ASP A 62 -4.33 17.88 8.33
C ASP A 62 -2.83 17.64 8.52
N PRO A 63 -1.92 18.52 8.05
CA PRO A 63 -0.48 18.35 8.27
C PRO A 63 -0.08 18.39 9.76
N ALA A 64 -0.92 18.94 10.64
CA ALA A 64 -0.71 18.98 12.08
C ALA A 64 -1.41 17.85 12.86
N ASP A 65 -1.94 16.83 12.16
CA ASP A 65 -2.65 15.72 12.79
C ASP A 65 -1.77 15.03 13.87
N PRO A 66 -2.22 14.91 15.13
CA PRO A 66 -1.47 14.23 16.19
C PRO A 66 -1.10 12.77 15.88
N ALA A 67 -1.80 12.11 14.94
CA ALA A 67 -1.49 10.76 14.48
C ALA A 67 -0.08 10.63 13.88
N PHE A 68 0.51 11.73 13.38
CA PHE A 68 1.90 11.74 12.92
C PHE A 68 2.91 11.59 14.07
N GLN A 69 2.56 12.00 15.28
CA GLN A 69 3.43 11.88 16.46
C GLN A 69 3.38 10.48 17.08
N ARG A 70 2.26 9.77 16.91
CA ARG A 70 2.10 8.39 17.41
C ARG A 70 1.40 7.52 16.37
N PRO A 71 2.16 6.89 15.44
CA PRO A 71 1.60 5.95 14.48
C PRO A 71 1.00 4.74 15.18
N THR A 72 -0.28 4.45 14.95
CA THR A 72 -1.00 3.32 15.58
C THR A 72 -1.53 2.30 14.59
N LYS A 73 -1.55 2.63 13.29
CA LYS A 73 -2.10 1.74 12.26
C LYS A 73 -1.05 0.70 11.85
N PRO A 74 -1.29 -0.60 12.11
CA PRO A 74 -0.37 -1.64 11.65
C PRO A 74 -0.45 -1.76 10.12
N ILE A 75 0.71 -1.94 9.48
CA ILE A 75 0.84 -2.17 8.04
C ILE A 75 1.87 -3.27 7.79
N GLY A 76 1.70 -4.03 6.71
CA GLY A 76 2.63 -5.10 6.33
C GLY A 76 2.30 -6.45 6.96
N SER A 77 3.30 -7.34 6.97
CA SER A 77 3.17 -8.69 7.50
C SER A 77 3.36 -8.72 9.01
N PHE A 78 2.82 -9.75 9.66
CA PHE A 78 3.14 -10.04 11.06
C PHE A 78 4.62 -10.40 11.22
N MET A 79 5.17 -10.05 12.39
CA MET A 79 6.53 -10.38 12.80
C MET A 79 6.47 -10.94 14.22
N THR A 80 7.40 -11.82 14.57
CA THR A 80 7.66 -12.13 15.98
C THR A 80 8.32 -10.92 16.67
N LYS A 81 8.38 -10.97 17.99
CA LYS A 81 9.05 -9.90 18.74
C LYS A 81 10.54 -9.82 18.38
N GLU A 82 11.19 -10.97 18.26
CA GLU A 82 12.60 -11.10 17.93
C GLU A 82 12.91 -10.50 16.55
N GLU A 83 12.11 -10.84 15.53
CA GLU A 83 12.24 -10.29 14.17
C GLU A 83 12.03 -8.77 14.13
N ALA A 84 11.11 -8.26 14.96
CA ALA A 84 10.86 -6.83 15.07
C ALA A 84 12.03 -6.10 15.76
N ASP A 85 12.53 -6.65 16.87
CA ASP A 85 13.64 -6.10 17.65
C ASP A 85 14.94 -6.08 16.79
N GLU A 86 15.21 -7.12 16.00
CA GLU A 86 16.32 -7.15 15.04
C GLU A 86 16.22 -6.04 13.99
N LYS A 87 15.04 -5.85 13.39
CA LYS A 87 14.83 -4.81 12.36
C LYS A 87 14.96 -3.39 12.91
N VAL A 88 14.55 -3.17 14.16
CA VAL A 88 14.76 -1.89 14.86
C VAL A 88 16.26 -1.64 15.04
N ALA A 89 17.01 -2.65 15.48
CA ALA A 89 18.46 -2.55 15.65
C ALA A 89 19.21 -2.28 14.33
N GLU A 90 18.82 -2.94 13.23
CA GLU A 90 19.44 -2.75 11.92
C GLU A 90 19.13 -1.38 11.28
N LYS A 91 17.89 -0.89 11.44
CA LYS A 91 17.41 0.29 10.70
C LYS A 91 17.41 1.57 11.52
N GLY A 92 17.66 1.50 12.83
CA GLY A 92 17.81 2.67 13.71
C GLY A 92 16.56 3.56 13.79
N ILE A 93 15.38 2.94 13.76
CA ILE A 93 14.08 3.62 13.90
C ILE A 93 13.50 3.34 15.28
#